data_AF-A0A6N9IUA7-F1
#
_entry.id   AF-A0A6N9IUA7-F1
#
_cell.length_a   1.000
_cell.length_b   1.000
_cell.length_c   1.000
_cell.angle_alpha   90.00
_cell.angle_beta   90.00
_cell.angle_gamma   90.00
#
_symmetry.space_group_name_H-M   'P 1'
#
loop_
_entity.id
_entity.type
_entity.pdbx_description
1 polymer ?
#
loop_
_entity_poly.entity_id
_entity_poly.type
_entity_poly.pdbx_seq_one_letter_code
_entity_poly.pdbx_strand_id
1 'polypeptide(L)'
;MNSYTHPILTDLSKSLPKNSITYKYIHGPENFEKVAAQAREEFECLSELDADPARKKQLIEYGYEDTLKDLEDEDRLRLIGVLKLVIELAEELAEEY
;
A
#
# COMPACT_ATOMS: atom_id res chain seq x y z
N MET A 1 12.81 12.74 -18.16
CA MET A 1 12.48 12.73 -16.71
C MET A 1 11.38 11.70 -16.55
N ASN A 2 11.60 10.64 -15.78
CA ASN A 2 10.54 9.67 -15.50
C ASN A 2 9.48 10.38 -14.65
N SER A 3 8.34 10.66 -15.26
CA SER A 3 7.29 11.56 -14.78
C SER A 3 6.23 10.89 -13.90
N TYR A 4 6.53 9.70 -13.37
CA TYR A 4 5.53 8.87 -12.66
C TYR A 4 5.69 8.85 -11.14
N THR A 5 6.79 9.39 -10.60
CA THR A 5 7.06 9.37 -9.15
C THR A 5 6.60 10.68 -8.50
N HIS A 6 5.52 10.65 -7.73
CA HIS A 6 5.02 11.82 -7.01
C HIS A 6 5.75 12.00 -5.65
N PRO A 7 6.29 13.19 -5.31
CA PRO A 7 7.05 13.39 -4.07
C PRO A 7 6.29 13.02 -2.80
N ILE A 8 5.00 13.35 -2.73
CA ILE A 8 4.18 13.05 -1.55
C ILE A 8 3.91 11.54 -1.43
N LEU A 9 3.63 10.83 -2.54
CA LEU A 9 3.50 9.36 -2.53
C LEU A 9 4.81 8.70 -2.10
N THR A 10 5.94 9.24 -2.55
CA THR A 10 7.28 8.78 -2.17
C THR A 10 7.48 8.92 -0.65
N ASP A 11 7.08 10.03 -0.06
CA ASP A 11 7.19 10.25 1.38
C ASP A 11 6.25 9.35 2.20
N LEU A 12 5.00 9.19 1.77
CA LEU A 12 4.04 8.28 2.40
C LEU A 12 4.53 6.83 2.37
N SER A 13 5.13 6.41 1.25
CA SER A 13 5.62 5.03 1.07
C SER A 13 6.71 4.63 2.07
N LYS A 14 7.41 5.57 2.72
CA LYS A 14 8.45 5.27 3.72
C LYS A 14 7.90 4.53 4.94
N SER A 15 6.61 4.67 5.20
CA SER A 15 5.91 3.97 6.29
C SER A 15 5.38 2.60 5.87
N LEU A 16 5.47 2.23 4.59
CA LEU A 16 5.07 0.93 4.06
C LEU A 16 6.24 -0.06 4.09
N PRO A 17 5.97 -1.38 4.13
CA PRO A 17 7.01 -2.37 3.94
C PRO A 17 7.64 -2.22 2.55
N LYS A 18 8.96 -2.19 2.47
CA LYS A 18 9.69 -2.05 1.18
C LYS A 18 9.40 -3.16 0.19
N ASN A 19 9.03 -4.34 0.70
CA ASN A 19 8.68 -5.48 -0.11
C ASN A 19 7.23 -5.44 -0.60
N SER A 20 6.40 -4.51 -0.08
CA SER A 20 5.01 -4.41 -0.49
C SER A 20 4.88 -4.04 -1.97
N ILE A 21 3.82 -4.51 -2.62
CA ILE A 21 3.60 -4.19 -4.04
C ILE A 21 3.28 -2.71 -4.18
N THR A 22 2.47 -2.12 -3.27
CA THR A 22 2.22 -0.67 -3.28
C THR A 22 3.53 0.13 -3.19
N TYR A 23 4.47 -0.25 -2.32
CA TYR A 23 5.78 0.41 -2.26
C TYR A 23 6.49 0.31 -3.61
N LYS A 24 6.55 -0.89 -4.20
CA LYS A 24 7.21 -1.11 -5.49
C LYS A 24 6.57 -0.30 -6.62
N TYR A 25 5.24 -0.21 -6.66
CA TYR A 25 4.52 0.55 -7.68
C TYR A 25 4.75 2.05 -7.55
N ILE A 26 4.76 2.61 -6.33
CA ILE A 26 5.07 4.03 -6.11
C ILE A 26 6.46 4.40 -6.64
N HIS A 27 7.44 3.51 -6.48
CA HIS A 27 8.83 3.73 -6.93
C HIS A 27 9.11 3.16 -8.33
N GLY A 28 8.09 2.61 -8.98
CA GLY A 28 8.18 1.88 -10.25
C GLY A 28 7.64 2.67 -11.44
N PRO A 29 7.49 2.02 -12.59
CA PRO A 29 6.91 2.61 -13.80
C PRO A 29 5.37 2.62 -13.81
N GLU A 30 4.70 2.14 -12.77
CA GLU A 30 3.25 2.03 -12.69
C GLU A 30 2.56 3.41 -12.63
N ASN A 31 1.35 3.50 -13.20
CA ASN A 31 0.53 4.70 -13.16
C ASN A 31 -0.24 4.81 -11.83
N PHE A 32 -0.78 5.99 -11.55
CA PHE A 32 -1.46 6.25 -10.28
C PHE A 32 -2.72 5.39 -10.08
N GLU A 33 -3.45 5.04 -11.14
CA GLU A 33 -4.57 4.09 -11.08
C GLU A 33 -4.15 2.72 -10.51
N LYS A 34 -3.02 2.17 -10.99
CA LYS A 34 -2.49 0.89 -10.50
C LYS A 34 -2.00 0.99 -9.06
N VAL A 35 -1.39 2.12 -8.69
CA VAL A 35 -0.99 2.41 -7.30
C VAL A 35 -2.22 2.40 -6.40
N ALA A 36 -3.28 3.13 -6.75
CA ALA A 36 -4.52 3.20 -5.98
C ALA A 36 -5.20 1.83 -5.84
N ALA A 37 -5.31 1.09 -6.95
CA ALA A 37 -5.90 -0.25 -6.95
C ALA A 37 -5.14 -1.22 -6.04
N GLN A 38 -3.81 -1.26 -6.13
CA GLN A 38 -3.01 -2.13 -5.29
C GLN A 38 -3.06 -1.72 -3.80
N ALA A 39 -2.99 -0.41 -3.52
CA ALA A 39 -3.07 0.09 -2.15
C ALA A 39 -4.43 -0.25 -1.50
N ARG A 40 -5.51 -0.25 -2.29
CA ARG A 40 -6.85 -0.68 -1.86
C ARG A 40 -6.89 -2.16 -1.51
N GLU A 41 -6.32 -3.03 -2.34
CA GLU A 41 -6.24 -4.47 -2.04
C GLU A 41 -5.48 -4.73 -0.73
N GLU A 42 -4.33 -4.07 -0.54
CA GLU A 42 -3.54 -4.19 0.70
C GLU A 42 -4.29 -3.61 1.91
N PHE A 43 -5.00 -2.49 1.73
CA PHE A 43 -5.83 -1.85 2.75
C PHE A 43 -6.95 -2.78 3.23
N GLU A 44 -7.68 -3.40 2.30
CA GLU A 44 -8.76 -4.32 2.61
C GLU A 44 -8.24 -5.55 3.34
N CYS A 45 -7.13 -6.13 2.88
CA CYS A 45 -6.53 -7.28 3.54
C CYS A 45 -6.08 -6.96 4.97
N LEU A 46 -5.48 -5.79 5.20
CA LEU A 46 -5.12 -5.37 6.55
C LEU A 46 -6.35 -5.06 7.40
N SER A 47 -7.40 -4.48 6.83
CA SER A 47 -8.64 -4.16 7.56
C SER A 47 -9.38 -5.41 8.02
N GLU A 48 -9.36 -6.47 7.21
CA GLU A 48 -10.08 -7.73 7.46
C GLU A 48 -9.18 -8.87 7.95
N LEU A 49 -7.95 -8.57 8.39
CA LEU A 49 -6.92 -9.57 8.73
C LEU A 49 -7.38 -10.66 9.71
N ASP A 50 -8.20 -10.30 10.71
CA ASP A 50 -8.71 -11.24 11.73
C ASP A 50 -10.02 -11.91 11.32
N ALA A 51 -10.72 -11.33 10.34
CA ALA A 51 -12.03 -11.81 9.90
C ALA A 51 -11.92 -12.92 8.84
N ASP A 52 -10.87 -12.86 8.01
CA ASP A 52 -10.67 -13.82 6.92
C ASP A 52 -9.19 -14.26 6.80
N PRO A 53 -8.88 -15.55 7.07
CA PRO A 53 -7.52 -16.08 6.96
C PRO A 53 -6.96 -16.02 5.53
N ALA A 54 -7.79 -15.91 4.49
CA ALA A 54 -7.33 -15.72 3.13
C ALA A 54 -6.61 -14.38 2.95
N ARG A 55 -7.01 -13.33 3.69
CA ARG A 55 -6.36 -12.01 3.67
C ARG A 55 -4.91 -12.05 4.12
N LYS A 56 -4.62 -12.86 5.14
CA LYS A 56 -3.22 -13.09 5.58
C LYS A 56 -2.38 -13.71 4.47
N LYS A 57 -2.93 -14.67 3.73
CA LYS A 57 -2.23 -15.29 2.58
C LYS A 57 -1.99 -14.28 1.46
N GLN A 58 -3.00 -13.46 1.12
CA GLN A 58 -2.86 -12.40 0.12
C GLN A 58 -1.79 -11.37 0.52
N LEU A 59 -1.74 -10.95 1.79
CA LEU A 59 -0.71 -10.04 2.28
C LEU A 59 0.71 -10.63 2.17
N ILE A 60 0.88 -11.92 2.40
CA ILE A 60 2.16 -12.61 2.14
C ILE A 60 2.53 -12.51 0.66
N GLU A 61 1.59 -12.79 -0.24
CA GLU A 61 1.79 -12.65 -1.70
C GLU A 61 2.10 -11.19 -2.09
N TYR A 62 1.53 -10.23 -1.37
CA TYR A 62 1.80 -8.80 -1.51
C TYR A 62 3.08 -8.33 -0.82
N GLY A 63 3.85 -9.20 -0.16
CA GLY A 63 5.16 -8.87 0.40
C GLY A 63 5.17 -8.41 1.86
N TYR A 64 4.11 -8.69 2.63
CA TYR A 64 4.02 -8.39 4.06
C TYR A 64 4.51 -9.52 4.96
N GLU A 65 5.12 -10.58 4.43
CA GLU A 65 5.50 -11.77 5.21
C GLU A 65 6.30 -11.43 6.48
N ASP A 66 7.30 -10.55 6.39
CA ASP A 66 8.10 -10.15 7.54
C ASP A 66 7.33 -9.22 8.48
N THR A 67 6.53 -8.32 7.92
CA THR A 67 5.68 -7.41 8.70
C THR A 67 4.66 -8.19 9.53
N LEU A 68 4.08 -9.27 9.00
CA LEU A 68 3.06 -10.09 9.66
C LEU A 68 3.57 -10.91 10.84
N LYS A 69 4.89 -11.13 10.97
CA LYS A 69 5.46 -11.93 12.07
C LYS A 69 5.36 -11.19 13.41
N ASP A 70 5.57 -9.88 13.37
CA ASP A 70 5.63 -9.00 14.54
C ASP A 70 4.59 -7.87 14.44
N LEU A 71 3.48 -8.09 13.71
CA LEU A 71 2.47 -7.07 13.50
C LEU A 71 1.64 -6.84 14.77
N GLU A 72 1.86 -5.71 15.44
CA GLU A 72 1.01 -5.23 16.52
C GLU A 72 -0.19 -4.45 15.99
N ASP A 73 -1.26 -4.35 16.78
CA ASP A 73 -2.49 -3.64 16.39
C ASP A 73 -2.24 -2.16 16.06
N GLU A 74 -1.33 -1.50 16.79
CA GLU A 74 -0.96 -0.10 16.53
C GLU A 74 -0.22 0.05 15.19
N ASP A 75 0.69 -0.86 14.87
CA ASP A 75 1.40 -0.89 13.60
C ASP A 75 0.44 -1.17 12.44
N ARG A 76 -0.51 -2.09 12.64
CA ARG A 76 -1.56 -2.39 11.68
C ARG A 76 -2.43 -1.16 11.41
N LEU A 77 -2.90 -0.47 12.44
CA LEU A 77 -3.69 0.76 12.30
C LEU A 77 -2.90 1.86 11.56
N ARG A 78 -1.60 2.00 11.87
CA ARG A 78 -0.72 2.94 11.16
C ARG A 78 -0.62 2.59 9.66
N LEU A 79 -0.42 1.32 9.32
CA LEU A 79 -0.33 0.85 7.93
C LEU A 79 -1.64 1.10 7.17
N ILE A 80 -2.78 0.77 7.78
CA ILE A 80 -4.12 1.03 7.22
C ILE A 80 -4.28 2.53 6.95
N GLY A 81 -3.92 3.40 7.90
CA GLY A 81 -3.98 4.85 7.73
C GLY A 81 -3.11 5.37 6.60
N VAL A 82 -1.86 4.88 6.50
CA VAL A 82 -0.95 5.27 5.40
C VAL A 82 -1.48 4.81 4.05
N LEU A 83 -1.98 3.57 3.94
CA LEU A 83 -2.56 3.07 2.70
C LEU A 83 -3.80 3.88 2.29
N LYS A 84 -4.63 4.30 3.25
CA LYS A 84 -5.78 5.17 2.98
C LYS A 84 -5.35 6.51 2.36
N LEU A 85 -4.30 7.14 2.89
CA LEU A 85 -3.72 8.36 2.32
C LEU A 85 -3.10 8.14 0.94
N VAL A 86 -2.44 6.99 0.72
CA VAL A 86 -1.90 6.62 -0.60
C VAL A 86 -3.01 6.45 -1.62
N ILE A 87 -4.11 5.77 -1.26
CA ILE A 87 -5.28 5.59 -2.12
C ILE A 87 -5.84 6.95 -2.53
N GLU A 88 -6.16 7.80 -1.55
CA GLU A 88 -6.80 9.11 -1.80
C GLU A 88 -5.94 9.98 -2.73
N LEU A 89 -4.64 10.08 -2.44
CA LEU A 89 -3.74 10.89 -3.27
C LEU A 89 -3.51 10.27 -4.65
N ALA A 90 -3.37 8.95 -4.76
CA ALA A 90 -3.16 8.30 -6.05
C ALA A 90 -4.42 8.41 -6.94
N GLU A 91 -5.62 8.39 -6.37
CA GLU A 91 -6.86 8.61 -7.12
C GLU A 91 -6.97 10.06 -7.60
N GLU A 92 -6.68 11.04 -6.74
CA GLU A 92 -6.64 12.46 -7.14
C GLU A 92 -5.66 12.68 -8.29
N LEU A 93 -4.45 12.11 -8.20
CA LEU A 93 -3.45 12.21 -9.26
C LEU A 93 -3.84 11.46 -10.55
N ALA A 94 -4.60 10.37 -10.46
CA ALA A 94 -5.08 9.64 -11.64
C ALA A 94 -6.16 10.42 -12.40
N GLU A 95 -6.93 11.27 -11.72
CA GLU A 95 -7.90 12.16 -12.37
C GLU A 95 -7.22 13.33 -13.10
N GLU A 96 -6.02 13.73 -12.65
CA GLU A 96 -5.27 14.86 -13.20
C GLU A 96 -4.31 14.52 -14.36
N TYR A 97 -3.88 13.26 -14.51
CA TYR A 97 -2.83 12.83 -15.45
C TYR A 97 -3.25 11.63 -16.33
#